data_AF-A0A699SZ65-F1
#
_entry.id   AF-A0A699SZ65-F1
#
_cell.length_a   1.000
_cell.length_b   1.000
_cell.length_c   1.000
_cell.angle_alpha   90.00
_cell.angle_beta   90.00
_cell.angle_gamma   90.00
#
_symmetry.space_group_name_H-M   'P 1'
#
loop_
_entity.id
_entity.type
_entity.pdbx_description
1 polymer ?
#
loop_
_entity_poly.entity_id
_entity_poly.type
_entity_poly.pdbx_seq_one_letter_code
_entity_poly.pdbx_strand_id
1 'polypeptide(L)' 'MSTQQDIYAAGSESRPPMLNKENYVPWSSRLLRYAKSRPNGKLIYNSILNGPYVRRMIAELGDD' A
#
# COMPACT_ATOMS: atom_id res chain seq x y z
N MET A 1 22.13 4.30 -24.77
CA MET A 1 22.23 3.30 -23.70
C MET A 1 21.17 3.65 -22.66
N SER A 2 20.11 2.86 -22.53
CA SER A 2 19.08 3.08 -21.51
C SER A 2 19.59 2.50 -20.20
N THR A 3 19.54 3.29 -19.13
CA THR A 3 20.02 2.87 -17.81
C THR A 3 18.98 1.97 -17.13
N GLN A 4 19.42 1.14 -16.19
CA GLN A 4 18.54 0.19 -15.49
C GLN A 4 17.41 0.90 -14.72
N GLN A 5 17.59 2.18 -14.37
CA GLN A 5 16.58 3.05 -13.79
C GLN A 5 15.48 3.44 -14.79
N ASP A 6 15.85 3.70 -16.06
CA ASP A 6 14.89 4.04 -17.13
C ASP A 6 13.95 2.85 -17.41
N ILE A 7 14.49 1.62 -17.36
CA ILE A 7 13.72 0.37 -17.52
C ILE A 7 12.75 0.18 -16.36
N TYR A 8 13.17 0.49 -15.14
CA TYR A 8 12.33 0.39 -13.93
C TYR A 8 11.20 1.44 -13.91
N ALA A 9 11.50 2.67 -14.32
CA ALA A 9 10.53 3.77 -14.38
C ALA A 9 9.49 3.56 -15.49
N ALA A 10 9.90 3.05 -16.66
CA ALA A 10 9.01 2.80 -17.79
C ALA A 10 7.92 1.74 -17.47
N GLY A 11 8.20 0.80 -16.56
CA GLY A 11 7.24 -0.22 -16.14
C GLY A 11 6.11 0.28 -15.24
N SER A 12 6.28 1.43 -14.57
CA SER A 12 5.27 2.06 -13.70
C SER A 12 4.24 2.86 -14.51
N GLU A 13 4.72 3.69 -15.44
CA GLU A 13 3.90 4.59 -16.28
C GLU A 13 3.18 3.84 -17.42
N SER A 14 3.73 2.72 -17.91
CA SER A 14 3.14 1.95 -19.02
C SER A 14 2.04 0.98 -18.60
N ARG A 15 1.91 0.69 -17.29
CA ARG A 15 0.87 -0.21 -16.78
C ARG A 15 -0.41 0.61 -16.57
N PRO A 16 -1.57 0.18 -17.09
CA PRO A 16 -2.82 0.80 -16.73
C PRO A 16 -2.95 0.79 -15.20
N PRO A 17 -3.30 1.93 -14.56
CA PRO A 17 -3.37 2.00 -13.11
C PRO A 17 -4.35 0.94 -12.62
N MET A 18 -3.81 -0.06 -11.91
CA MET A 18 -4.54 -1.27 -11.51
C MET A 18 -5.76 -0.95 -10.63
N LEU A 19 -5.74 0.23 -10.00
CA LEU A 19 -6.79 0.77 -9.14
C LEU A 19 -6.89 2.28 -9.37
N ASN A 20 -8.03 2.74 -9.90
CA ASN A 20 -8.38 4.17 -9.84
C ASN A 20 -8.49 4.58 -8.35
N LYS A 21 -7.91 5.72 -7.96
CA LYS A 21 -8.00 6.29 -6.61
C LYS A 21 -9.45 6.51 -6.16
N GLU A 22 -10.36 6.78 -7.08
CA GLU A 22 -11.80 6.89 -6.82
C GLU A 22 -12.41 5.55 -6.41
N ASN A 23 -11.87 4.43 -6.90
CA ASN A 23 -12.28 3.09 -6.48
C ASN A 23 -11.77 2.75 -5.06
N TYR A 24 -10.83 3.52 -4.50
CA TYR A 24 -10.32 3.29 -3.15
C TYR A 24 -11.39 3.50 -2.06
N VAL A 25 -12.28 4.48 -2.25
CA VAL A 25 -13.36 4.82 -1.29
C VAL A 25 -14.44 3.71 -1.19
N PRO A 26 -14.91 3.12 -2.30
CA PRO A 26 -15.73 1.91 -2.27
C PRO A 26 -15.02 0.68 -1.66
N TRP A 27 -13.70 0.56 -1.85
CA TRP A 27 -12.93 -0.57 -1.33
C TRP A 27 -12.70 -0.47 0.19
N SER A 28 -12.42 0.73 0.72
CA SER A 28 -12.26 0.95 2.16
C SER A 28 -13.54 0.61 2.91
N SER A 29 -14.70 0.99 2.37
CA SER A 29 -16.02 0.67 2.94
C SER A 29 -16.29 -0.85 2.97
N ARG A 30 -15.91 -1.55 1.89
CA ARG A 30 -16.02 -3.02 1.80
C ARG A 30 -15.11 -3.73 2.80
N LEU A 31 -13.86 -3.27 2.92
CA LEU A 31 -12.90 -3.77 3.91
C LEU A 31 -13.38 -3.54 5.35
N LEU A 32 -13.99 -2.38 5.63
CA LEU A 32 -14.59 -2.09 6.93
C LEU A 32 -15.72 -3.07 7.27
N ARG A 33 -16.59 -3.35 6.29
CA ARG A 33 -17.71 -4.30 6.46
C ARG A 33 -17.20 -5.73 6.65
N TYR A 34 -16.17 -6.12 5.91
CA TYR A 34 -15.51 -7.40 6.07
C TYR A 34 -14.88 -7.56 7.46
N ALA A 35 -14.17 -6.54 7.95
CA ALA A 35 -13.54 -6.58 9.26
C ALA A 35 -14.56 -6.86 10.38
N LYS A 36 -15.76 -6.25 10.33
CA LYS A 36 -16.80 -6.43 11.36
C LYS A 36 -17.25 -7.88 11.58
N SER A 37 -17.12 -8.76 10.59
CA SER A 37 -17.56 -10.16 10.68
C SER A 37 -16.43 -11.15 10.98
N ARG A 38 -15.18 -10.68 11.13
CA ARG A 38 -14.02 -11.55 11.38
C ARG A 38 -13.61 -11.54 12.86
N PRO A 39 -13.11 -12.67 13.39
CA PRO A 39 -12.62 -12.75 14.77
C PRO A 39 -11.47 -11.75 15.04
N ASN A 40 -10.61 -11.52 14.05
CA ASN A 40 -9.53 -10.51 14.12
C ASN A 40 -9.96 -9.12 13.63
N GLY A 41 -11.26 -8.89 13.50
CA GLY A 41 -11.85 -7.70 12.89
C GLY A 41 -11.37 -6.38 13.50
N LYS A 42 -11.19 -6.36 14.82
CA LYS A 42 -10.71 -5.19 15.56
C LYS A 42 -9.30 -4.77 15.15
N LEU A 43 -8.39 -5.73 14.90
CA LEU A 43 -7.03 -5.43 14.44
C LEU A 43 -7.02 -4.86 13.02
N ILE A 44 -7.83 -5.44 12.13
CA ILE A 44 -7.98 -4.98 10.75
C ILE A 44 -8.58 -3.57 10.72
N TYR A 45 -9.64 -3.31 11.48
CA TYR A 45 -10.24 -1.99 11.60
C TYR A 45 -9.24 -0.92 12.07
N ASN A 46 -8.46 -1.23 13.12
CA ASN A 46 -7.44 -0.34 13.63
C ASN A 46 -6.34 -0.04 12.58
N SER A 47 -5.95 -1.00 11.75
CA SER A 47 -4.98 -0.76 10.67
C SER A 47 -5.52 0.13 9.54
N ILE A 48 -6.84 0.14 9.31
CA ILE A 48 -7.45 1.01 8.30
C ILE A 48 -7.58 2.44 8.83
N LEU A 49 -7.97 2.61 10.10
CA LEU A 49 -8.11 3.93 10.72
C LEU A 49 -6.78 4.62 10.97
N ASN A 50 -5.79 3.89 11.50
CA ASN A 50 -4.49 4.46 11.84
C ASN A 50 -3.60 4.66 10.60
N GLY A 51 -4.11 4.34 9.41
CA GLY A 51 -3.35 4.39 8.17
C GLY A 51 -2.38 3.22 8.00
N PRO A 52 -1.74 3.10 6.83
CA PRO A 52 -0.79 2.03 6.56
C PRO A 52 0.32 2.03 7.63
N TYR A 53 0.73 0.83 8.03
CA TYR A 53 1.88 0.67 8.93
C TYR A 53 3.06 1.47 8.37
N VAL A 54 3.48 2.49 9.11
CA VAL A 54 4.67 3.28 8.77
C VAL A 54 5.86 2.37 9.04
N ARG A 55 6.34 1.70 8.00
CA ARG A 55 7.60 0.96 8.06
C ARG A 55 8.69 1.98 8.35
N ARG A 56 9.13 2.04 9.61
CA ARG A 56 10.27 2.86 10.02
C ARG A 56 11.43 2.38 9.15
N MET A 57 11.91 3.24 8.24
CA MET A 57 13.10 2.95 7.45
C MET A 57 14.23 2.85 8.48
N ILE A 58 14.71 1.64 8.74
CA ILE A 58 15.93 1.46 9.52
C ILE A 58 17.00 2.04 8.60
N ALA A 59 17.52 3.23 8.92
CA ALA A 59 18.74 3.72 8.29
C ALA A 59 19.78 2.63 8.52
N GLU A 60 20.39 2.15 7.43
CA GLU A 60 21.24 0.98 7.49
C GLU A 60 22.37 1.15 8.51
N LEU A 61 22.70 0.01 9.10
CA LEU A 61 23.77 -0.25 10.04
C LEU A 61 25.12 0.21 9.48
N GLY A 62 25.73 1.19 10.14
CA GLY A 62 27.19 1.38 10.22
C GLY A 62 27.90 1.84 8.94
N ASP A 63 28.20 3.13 8.88
CA ASP A 63 29.43 3.60 8.24
C ASP A 63 30.60 3.16 9.14
N ASP A 64 31.28 2.07 8.78
CA ASP A 64 32.64 1.71 9.24
C ASP A 64 33.58 1.65 8.02
#